data_AF-A0A8H9IAN2-F1
#
_entry.id   AF-A0A8H9IAN2-F1
#
_cell.length_a   1.000
_cell.length_b   1.000
_cell.length_c   1.000
_cell.angle_alpha   90.00
_cell.angle_beta   90.00
_cell.angle_gamma   90.00
#
_symmetry.space_group_name_H-M   'P 1'
#
loop_
_entity.id
_entity.type
_entity.pdbx_description
1 polymer ?
#
loop_
_entity_poly.entity_id
_entity_poly.type
_entity_poly.pdbx_seq_one_letter_code
_entity_poly.pdbx_strand_id
1 'polypeptide(L)'
;MTLNTQFYKRLALGSYFLLIIWLVVWHFFLTIDKNTSTLFTLLLWIVPILLPIRGLLTGKPYTYAWTNFIVMYYLLHGLTAVYAVEGEQLYAAVEILLCVGLFTGCSFYARLRGRELGTGIRKLKEELLEEKEAFEAHKNNKR
;
A
#
# COMPACT_ATOMS: atom_id res chain seq x y z
N MET A 1 1.38 25.03 8.50
CA MET A 1 0.68 24.34 7.40
C MET A 1 0.21 22.98 7.88
N THR A 2 -1.08 22.84 8.17
CA THR A 2 -1.69 21.56 8.57
C THR A 2 -1.77 20.65 7.34
N LEU A 3 -0.72 19.87 7.11
CA LEU A 3 -0.67 18.88 6.05
C LEU A 3 -1.77 17.85 6.31
N ASN A 4 -2.88 17.97 5.57
CA ASN A 4 -4.07 17.13 5.74
C ASN A 4 -3.70 15.66 5.49
N THR A 5 -3.50 14.89 6.57
CA THR A 5 -3.28 13.43 6.56
C THR A 5 -4.32 12.70 5.69
N GLN A 6 -5.53 13.26 5.63
CA GLN A 6 -6.64 12.76 4.82
C GLN A 6 -6.45 12.98 3.31
N PHE A 7 -5.75 14.02 2.88
CA PHE A 7 -5.48 14.29 1.47
C PHE A 7 -4.52 13.25 0.91
N TYR A 8 -3.42 12.96 1.63
CA TYR A 8 -2.49 11.89 1.25
C TYR A 8 -3.15 10.51 1.28
N LYS A 9 -4.07 10.27 2.22
CA LYS A 9 -4.84 9.02 2.27
C LYS A 9 -5.74 8.88 1.03
N ARG A 10 -6.47 9.92 0.65
CA ARG A 10 -7.31 9.94 -0.56
C ARG A 10 -6.49 9.84 -1.84
N LEU A 11 -5.31 10.45 -1.87
CA LEU A 11 -4.39 10.38 -3.01
C LEU A 11 -3.82 8.96 -3.15
N ALA A 12 -3.36 8.34 -2.06
CA ALA A 12 -2.90 6.95 -2.08
C ALA A 12 -4.01 5.96 -2.49
N LEU A 13 -5.21 6.12 -1.93
CA LEU A 13 -6.37 5.31 -2.29
C LEU A 13 -6.79 5.54 -3.75
N GLY A 14 -6.83 6.80 -4.18
CA GLY A 14 -7.20 7.19 -5.55
C GLY A 14 -6.24 6.60 -6.56
N SER A 15 -4.92 6.79 -6.37
CA SER A 15 -3.90 6.20 -7.23
C SER A 15 -4.00 4.68 -7.27
N TYR A 16 -4.33 4.05 -6.15
CA TYR A 16 -4.47 2.60 -6.04
C TYR A 16 -5.67 2.04 -6.78
N PHE A 17 -6.84 2.67 -6.67
CA PHE A 17 -7.98 2.31 -7.51
C PHE A 17 -7.68 2.58 -8.99
N LEU A 18 -7.00 3.69 -9.30
CA LEU A 18 -6.62 4.00 -10.67
C LEU A 18 -5.68 2.94 -11.25
N LEU A 19 -4.73 2.44 -10.46
CA LEU A 19 -3.78 1.41 -10.89
C LEU A 19 -4.49 0.07 -11.12
N ILE A 20 -5.42 -0.33 -10.25
CA ILE A 20 -6.26 -1.52 -10.47
C ILE A 20 -7.07 -1.38 -11.77
N ILE A 21 -7.73 -0.24 -11.97
CA ILE A 21 -8.54 0.02 -13.17
C ILE A 21 -7.64 -0.02 -14.41
N TRP A 22 -6.45 0.60 -14.35
CA TRP A 22 -5.49 0.61 -15.45
C TRP A 22 -5.02 -0.80 -15.82
N LEU A 23 -4.67 -1.62 -14.84
CA LEU A 23 -4.29 -3.02 -15.05
C LEU A 23 -5.40 -3.84 -15.71
N VAL A 24 -6.65 -3.67 -15.25
CA VAL A 24 -7.81 -4.33 -15.83
C VAL A 24 -8.04 -3.87 -17.26
N VAL A 25 -8.00 -2.56 -17.52
CA VAL A 25 -8.17 -1.99 -18.87
C VAL A 25 -7.08 -2.51 -19.79
N TRP A 26 -5.82 -2.52 -19.37
CA TRP A 26 -4.74 -3.02 -20.21
C TRP A 26 -4.92 -4.51 -20.53
N HIS A 27 -5.10 -5.36 -19.52
CA HIS A 27 -5.24 -6.81 -19.73
C HIS A 27 -6.53 -7.22 -20.48
N PHE A 28 -7.62 -6.42 -20.41
CA PHE A 28 -8.86 -6.75 -21.12
C PHE A 28 -8.99 -6.09 -22.50
N PHE A 29 -8.48 -4.87 -22.68
CA PHE A 29 -8.70 -4.10 -23.90
C PHE A 29 -7.47 -3.99 -24.80
N LEU A 30 -6.25 -4.04 -24.24
CA LEU A 30 -5.04 -3.69 -24.98
C LEU A 30 -4.19 -4.91 -25.37
N THR A 31 -4.21 -6.00 -24.60
CA THR A 31 -3.48 -7.22 -24.97
C THR A 31 -4.10 -7.91 -26.20
N ILE A 32 -3.37 -7.85 -27.32
CA ILE A 32 -3.71 -8.46 -28.61
C ILE A 32 -3.47 -10.00 -28.60
N ASP A 33 -2.58 -10.49 -27.74
CA ASP A 33 -2.18 -11.91 -27.69
C ASP A 33 -3.04 -12.76 -26.76
N LYS A 34 -4.04 -13.43 -27.34
CA LYS A 34 -4.98 -14.34 -26.67
C LYS A 34 -4.42 -15.76 -26.42
N ASN A 35 -3.13 -15.92 -26.11
CA ASN A 35 -2.55 -17.27 -25.96
C ASN A 35 -2.52 -17.79 -24.50
N THR A 36 -2.77 -16.92 -23.52
CA THR A 36 -2.80 -17.30 -22.10
C THR A 36 -4.22 -17.19 -21.55
N SER A 37 -4.67 -18.23 -20.84
CA SER A 37 -6.02 -18.27 -20.26
C SER A 37 -6.26 -17.03 -19.39
N THR A 38 -7.18 -16.16 -19.82
CA THR A 38 -7.49 -14.87 -19.17
C THR A 38 -7.78 -15.03 -17.69
N LEU A 39 -8.40 -16.14 -17.29
CA LEU A 39 -8.66 -16.50 -15.90
C LEU A 39 -7.38 -16.71 -15.09
N PHE A 40 -6.38 -17.40 -15.65
CA PHE A 40 -5.13 -17.68 -14.95
C PHE A 40 -4.34 -16.40 -14.73
N THR A 41 -4.22 -15.55 -15.75
CA THR A 41 -3.56 -14.24 -15.64
C THR A 41 -4.30 -13.35 -14.65
N LEU A 42 -5.63 -13.27 -14.72
CA LEU A 42 -6.42 -12.46 -13.79
C LEU A 42 -6.25 -12.95 -12.35
N LEU A 43 -6.26 -14.25 -12.12
CA LEU A 43 -6.10 -14.81 -10.78
C LEU A 43 -4.69 -14.60 -10.24
N LEU A 44 -3.64 -14.73 -11.06
CA LEU A 44 -2.26 -14.51 -10.64
C LEU A 44 -1.94 -13.03 -10.39
N TRP A 45 -2.58 -12.11 -11.12
CA TRP A 45 -2.30 -10.67 -11.05
C TRP A 45 -3.26 -9.93 -10.11
N ILE A 46 -4.56 -10.19 -10.18
CA ILE A 46 -5.56 -9.51 -9.34
C ILE A 46 -5.55 -10.04 -7.90
N VAL A 47 -5.29 -11.32 -7.64
CA VAL A 47 -5.29 -11.84 -6.26
C VAL A 47 -4.26 -11.15 -5.35
N PRO A 48 -2.98 -10.98 -5.78
CA PRO A 48 -2.00 -10.23 -4.99
C PRO A 48 -2.42 -8.79 -4.73
N ILE A 49 -3.09 -8.14 -5.70
CA ILE A 49 -3.53 -6.75 -5.53
C ILE A 49 -4.78 -6.68 -4.65
N LEU A 50 -5.67 -7.67 -4.63
CA LEU A 50 -6.90 -7.63 -3.85
C LEU A 50 -6.64 -7.81 -2.33
N LEU A 51 -5.59 -8.56 -1.98
CA LEU A 51 -5.16 -8.81 -0.61
C LEU A 51 -4.94 -7.53 0.23
N PRO A 52 -4.16 -6.53 -0.23
CA PRO A 52 -3.93 -5.30 0.51
C PRO A 52 -5.14 -4.36 0.59
N ILE A 53 -6.19 -4.50 -0.24
CA ILE A 53 -7.38 -3.60 -0.24
C ILE A 53 -7.96 -3.45 1.16
N ARG A 54 -8.21 -4.58 1.82
CA ARG A 54 -8.85 -4.62 3.15
C ARG A 54 -7.99 -3.93 4.20
N GLY A 55 -6.66 -4.13 4.12
CA GLY A 55 -5.71 -3.53 5.06
C GLY A 55 -5.44 -2.04 4.81
N LEU A 56 -5.51 -1.58 3.55
CA LEU A 56 -5.38 -0.18 3.16
C LEU A 56 -6.56 0.64 3.70
N LEU A 57 -7.77 0.07 3.63
CA LEU A 57 -9.00 0.62 4.22
C LEU A 57 -8.91 0.73 5.76
N THR A 58 -8.36 -0.29 6.43
CA THR A 58 -8.14 -0.24 7.89
C THR A 58 -7.05 0.74 8.29
N GLY A 59 -6.22 1.20 7.35
CA GLY A 59 -5.17 2.16 7.63
C GLY A 59 -3.94 1.57 8.31
N LYS A 60 -3.77 0.24 8.22
CA LYS A 60 -2.60 -0.52 8.64
C LYS A 60 -1.28 0.09 8.13
N PRO A 61 -0.34 0.74 8.86
CA PRO A 61 0.92 1.20 8.25
C PRO A 61 1.69 0.04 7.60
N TYR A 62 1.62 -1.13 8.23
CA TYR A 62 2.12 -2.39 7.67
C TYR A 62 1.55 -2.69 6.29
N THR A 63 0.26 -2.44 6.05
CA THR A 63 -0.37 -2.66 4.75
C THR A 63 0.12 -1.67 3.70
N TYR A 64 0.39 -0.41 4.07
CA TYR A 64 0.99 0.55 3.13
C TYR A 64 2.40 0.13 2.71
N ALA A 65 3.20 -0.40 3.63
CA ALA A 65 4.51 -0.98 3.30
C ALA A 65 4.37 -2.22 2.40
N TRP A 66 3.41 -3.11 2.69
CA TRP A 66 3.15 -4.30 1.89
C TRP A 66 2.65 -3.97 0.47
N THR A 67 1.80 -2.96 0.35
CA THR A 67 1.33 -2.44 -0.94
C THR A 67 2.50 -1.92 -1.77
N ASN A 68 3.49 -1.31 -1.13
CA ASN A 68 4.68 -0.81 -1.80
C ASN A 68 5.53 -1.92 -2.43
N PHE A 69 5.64 -3.08 -1.77
CA PHE A 69 6.30 -4.25 -2.35
C PHE A 69 5.58 -4.77 -3.59
N ILE A 70 4.24 -4.81 -3.54
CA ILE A 70 3.43 -5.21 -4.69
C ILE A 70 3.64 -4.23 -5.85
N VAL A 71 3.58 -2.91 -5.60
CA VAL A 71 3.81 -1.88 -6.62
C VAL A 71 5.16 -2.02 -7.29
N MET A 72 6.21 -2.41 -6.55
CA MET A 72 7.54 -2.60 -7.13
C MET A 72 7.55 -3.72 -8.19
N TYR A 73 6.78 -4.79 -7.97
CA TYR A 73 6.61 -5.86 -8.96
C TYR A 73 5.91 -5.35 -10.23
N TYR A 74 4.88 -4.51 -10.08
CA TYR A 74 4.18 -3.89 -11.20
C TYR A 74 5.04 -2.87 -11.95
N LEU A 75 5.85 -2.08 -11.24
CA LEU A 75 6.80 -1.16 -11.85
C LEU A 75 7.79 -1.92 -12.73
N LEU A 76 8.30 -3.06 -12.25
CA LEU A 76 9.19 -3.92 -13.02
C LEU A 76 8.50 -4.41 -14.29
N HIS A 77 7.24 -4.85 -14.18
CA HIS A 77 6.43 -5.26 -15.33
C HIS A 77 6.28 -4.13 -16.36
N GLY A 78 5.88 -2.93 -15.93
CA GLY A 78 5.77 -1.76 -16.80
C GLY A 78 7.11 -1.44 -17.49
N LEU A 79 8.23 -1.52 -16.77
CA LEU A 79 9.57 -1.31 -17.35
C LEU A 79 9.92 -2.36 -18.41
N THR A 80 9.62 -3.63 -18.12
CA THR A 80 9.83 -4.72 -19.09
C THR A 80 8.91 -4.58 -20.30
N ALA A 81 7.66 -4.12 -20.12
CA ALA A 81 6.71 -3.90 -21.21
C ALA A 81 7.14 -2.75 -22.14
N VAL A 82 7.71 -1.66 -21.62
CA VAL A 82 8.31 -0.58 -22.44
C VAL A 82 9.39 -1.15 -23.37
N TYR A 83 10.20 -2.08 -22.87
CA TYR A 83 11.38 -2.57 -23.59
C TYR A 83 11.08 -3.77 -24.50
N ALA A 84 10.19 -4.67 -24.08
CA ALA A 84 9.94 -5.95 -24.73
C ALA A 84 8.83 -5.91 -25.79
N VAL A 85 7.94 -4.92 -25.76
CA VAL A 85 6.76 -4.85 -26.65
C VAL A 85 6.77 -3.56 -27.46
N GLU A 86 7.13 -3.65 -28.73
CA GLU A 86 7.06 -2.53 -29.67
C GLU A 86 5.59 -2.17 -29.95
N GLY A 87 5.19 -0.93 -29.69
CA GLY A 87 3.82 -0.43 -29.89
C GLY A 87 2.99 -0.22 -28.61
N GLU A 88 3.38 -0.81 -27.48
CA GLU A 88 2.68 -0.62 -26.18
C GLU A 88 3.40 0.31 -25.20
N GLN A 89 4.48 0.96 -25.66
CA GLN A 89 5.36 1.81 -24.84
C GLN A 89 4.62 2.97 -24.14
N LEU A 90 3.60 3.55 -24.79
CA LEU A 90 2.78 4.61 -24.20
C LEU A 90 1.96 4.12 -23.01
N TYR A 91 1.39 2.91 -23.09
CA TYR A 91 0.63 2.31 -21.99
C TYR A 91 1.54 1.98 -20.81
N ALA A 92 2.73 1.47 -21.13
CA ALA A 92 3.76 1.15 -20.16
C ALA A 92 4.30 2.40 -19.45
N ALA A 93 4.46 3.51 -20.17
CA ALA A 93 4.83 4.80 -19.58
C ALA A 93 3.76 5.32 -18.59
N VAL A 94 2.47 5.21 -18.93
CA VAL A 94 1.36 5.60 -18.04
C VAL A 94 1.33 4.73 -16.79
N GLU A 95 1.54 3.41 -16.93
CA GLU A 95 1.61 2.49 -15.78
C GLU A 95 2.77 2.80 -14.83
N ILE A 96 3.96 3.10 -15.38
CA ILE A 96 5.11 3.52 -14.58
C ILE A 96 4.80 4.82 -13.83
N LEU A 97 4.18 5.80 -14.49
CA LEU A 97 3.83 7.08 -13.89
C LEU A 97 2.83 6.89 -12.74
N LEU A 98 1.84 6.01 -12.92
CA LEU A 98 0.89 5.63 -11.87
C LEU A 98 1.56 4.90 -10.71
N CYS A 99 2.46 3.94 -10.99
CA CYS A 99 3.24 3.23 -9.97
C CYS A 99 4.08 4.20 -9.14
N VAL A 100 4.76 5.15 -9.76
CA VAL A 100 5.61 6.14 -9.07
C VAL A 100 4.75 7.07 -8.20
N GLY A 101 3.60 7.54 -8.70
CA GLY A 101 2.65 8.34 -7.92
C GLY A 101 2.07 7.58 -6.73
N LEU A 102 1.81 6.28 -6.90
CA LEU A 102 1.32 5.42 -5.83
C LEU A 102 2.40 5.11 -4.80
N PHE A 103 3.63 4.83 -5.25
CA PHE A 103 4.80 4.59 -4.41
C PHE A 103 5.10 5.80 -3.52
N THR A 104 5.08 7.01 -4.10
CA THR A 104 5.28 8.25 -3.34
C THR A 104 4.13 8.54 -2.38
N GLY A 105 2.87 8.34 -2.81
CA GLY A 105 1.69 8.48 -1.95
C GLY A 105 1.68 7.51 -0.77
N CYS A 106 1.95 6.23 -1.01
CA CYS A 106 2.05 5.20 0.03
C CYS A 106 3.24 5.43 0.96
N SER A 107 4.41 5.79 0.43
CA SER A 107 5.60 6.05 1.22
C SER A 107 5.41 7.25 2.16
N PHE A 108 4.84 8.35 1.68
CA PHE A 108 4.54 9.52 2.53
C PHE A 108 3.49 9.20 3.60
N TYR A 109 2.43 8.47 3.25
CA TYR A 109 1.40 8.09 4.21
C TYR A 109 1.93 7.12 5.28
N ALA A 110 2.70 6.10 4.89
CA ALA A 110 3.34 5.17 5.81
C ALA A 110 4.29 5.89 6.78
N ARG A 111 5.05 6.87 6.27
CA ARG A 111 5.99 7.65 7.08
C ARG A 111 5.28 8.58 8.07
N LEU A 112 4.19 9.22 7.66
CA LEU A 112 3.40 10.08 8.53
C LEU A 112 2.69 9.29 9.63
N ARG A 113 2.06 8.16 9.27
CA ARG A 113 1.39 7.30 10.23
C ARG A 113 2.35 6.50 11.12
N GLY A 114 3.54 6.17 10.62
CA GLY A 114 4.63 5.63 11.42
C GLY A 114 5.08 6.59 12.53
N ARG A 115 5.08 7.91 12.26
CA ARG A 115 5.35 8.93 13.28
C ARG A 115 4.23 9.02 14.32
N GLU A 116 2.96 8.90 13.90
CA GLU A 116 1.81 8.88 14.80
C GLU A 116 1.83 7.64 15.73
N LEU A 117 2.11 6.45 15.22
CA LEU A 117 2.23 5.24 16.04
C LEU A 117 3.49 5.22 16.91
N GLY A 118 4.58 5.88 16.49
CA GLY A 118 5.77 6.08 17.32
C GLY A 118 5.48 6.88 18.60
N THR A 119 4.51 7.80 18.56
CA THR A 119 4.04 8.49 19.77
C THR A 119 3.15 7.62 20.66
N GLY A 120 2.36 6.70 20.07
CA GLY A 120 1.52 5.76 20.82
C GLY A 120 2.30 4.72 21.63
N ILE A 121 3.45 4.24 21.12
CA ILE A 121 4.30 3.28 21.85
C ILE A 121 4.86 3.88 23.14
N ARG A 122 5.22 5.17 23.13
CA ARG A 122 5.74 5.83 24.32
C ARG A 122 4.67 5.95 25.42
N LYS A 123 3.45 6.33 25.03
CA LYS A 123 2.30 6.42 25.93
C LYS A 123 1.90 5.07 26.52
N LEU A 124 1.87 4.01 25.70
CA LEU A 124 1.59 2.65 26.16
C LEU A 124 2.62 2.14 27.18
N LYS A 125 3.91 2.50 27.01
CA LYS A 125 4.95 2.16 27.99
C LYS A 125 4.78 2.92 29.30
N GLU A 126 4.37 4.19 29.25
CA GLU A 126 4.10 5.01 30.44
C GLU A 126 2.90 4.45 31.23
N GLU A 127 1.79 4.13 30.56
CA GLU A 127 0.59 3.53 31.18
C GLU A 127 0.89 2.15 31.81
N LEU A 128 1.68 1.30 31.15
CA LEU A 128 2.12 0.00 31.69
C LEU A 128 3.04 0.15 32.92
N LEU A 129 3.83 1.22 33.00
CA LEU A 129 4.69 1.49 34.15
C LEU A 129 3.85 1.90 35.35
N GLU A 130 2.90 2.83 35.15
CA GLU A 130 1.97 3.28 36.19
C GLU A 130 1.11 2.13 36.73
N GLU A 131 0.57 1.26 35.87
CA GLU A 131 -0.15 0.07 36.33
C GLU A 131 0.75 -0.83 37.18
N LYS A 132 2.00 -1.07 36.73
CA LYS A 132 2.95 -1.91 37.48
C LYS A 132 3.27 -1.33 38.86
N GLU A 133 3.50 -0.02 38.94
CA GLU A 133 3.77 0.69 40.20
C GLU A 133 2.54 0.68 41.12
N ALA A 134 1.33 0.87 40.57
CA ALA A 134 0.09 0.76 41.34
C ALA A 134 -0.12 -0.66 41.88
N PHE A 135 0.13 -1.70 41.07
CA PHE A 135 0.04 -3.10 41.49
C PHE A 135 1.07 -3.45 42.58
N GLU A 136 2.31 -2.96 42.48
CA GLU A 136 3.34 -3.18 43.50
C GLU A 136 3.02 -2.44 44.81
N ALA A 137 2.57 -1.18 44.74
CA ALA A 137 2.12 -0.42 45.90
C ALA A 137 0.94 -1.10 46.62
N HIS A 138 -0.03 -1.60 45.85
CA HIS A 138 -1.20 -2.30 46.39
C HIS A 138 -0.86 -3.66 47.00
N LYS A 139 0.20 -4.33 46.51
CA LYS A 139 0.74 -5.58 47.08
C LYS A 139 1.51 -5.32 48.37
N ASN A 140 2.30 -4.25 48.43
CA ASN A 140 3.06 -3.88 49.63
C ASN A 140 2.15 -3.46 50.79
N ASN A 141 1.06 -2.76 50.52
CA ASN A 141 0.09 -2.37 51.56
C ASN A 141 -0.73 -3.55 52.13
N LYS A 142 -0.69 -4.71 51.48
CA LYS A 142 -1.43 -5.92 51.87
C LYS A 142 -0.55 -6.94 52.62
N ARG A 143 0.74 -6.66 52.77
CA ARG A 143 1.76 -7.50 53.40
C ARG A 143 2.14 -6.92 54.76
#